data_AF-A0A0S7WJF6-F1
#
_entry.id   AF-A0A0S7WJF6-F1
#
_cell.length_a   1.000
_cell.length_b   1.000
_cell.length_c   1.000
_cell.angle_alpha   90.00
_cell.angle_beta   90.00
_cell.angle_gamma   90.00
#
_symmetry.space_group_name_H-M   'P 1'
#
loop_
_entity.id
_entity.type
_entity.pdbx_description
1 polymer ?
#
loop_
_entity_poly.entity_id
_entity_poly.type
_entity_poly.pdbx_seq_one_letter_code
_entity_poly.pdbx_strand_id
1 'polypeptide(L)' 'MAYATGRVKLRKSRNTGKWIPFGFVTIHDGENNLDKAVYAPKGIQFDNRERAEQYSERMIQKRIAELKRRGIVE' A
#
# COMPACT_ATOMS: atom_id res chain seq x y z
N MET A 1 -2.88 -20.53 4.88
CA MET A 1 -3.20 -19.69 3.70
C MET A 1 -3.04 -18.23 4.11
N ALA A 2 -1.78 -17.81 4.18
CA ALA A 2 -1.36 -16.46 4.48
C ALA A 2 -2.09 -15.42 3.62
N TYR A 3 -2.86 -14.56 4.27
CA TYR A 3 -3.52 -13.43 3.63
C TYR A 3 -2.87 -12.14 4.13
N ALA A 4 -2.08 -11.54 3.26
CA ALA A 4 -1.46 -10.26 3.51
C ALA A 4 -2.51 -9.14 3.35
N THR A 5 -2.84 -8.43 4.43
CA THR A 5 -3.76 -7.28 4.39
C THR A 5 -3.04 -5.97 4.66
N GLY A 6 -3.45 -4.90 3.97
CA GLY A 6 -2.89 -3.56 4.15
C GLY A 6 -3.84 -2.49 3.63
N ARG A 7 -3.79 -1.29 4.22
CA ARG A 7 -4.53 -0.10 3.77
C ARG A 7 -3.60 1.09 3.67
N VAL A 8 -3.52 1.74 2.50
CA VAL A 8 -2.76 2.99 2.33
C VAL A 8 -3.55 4.15 2.87
N LYS A 9 -2.89 4.99 3.68
CA LYS A 9 -3.47 6.25 4.13
C LYS A 9 -3.46 7.25 2.97
N LEU A 10 -4.58 7.90 2.73
CA LEU A 10 -4.70 8.96 1.73
C LEU A 10 -4.87 10.31 2.42
N ARG A 11 -4.21 11.34 1.90
CA ARG A 11 -4.41 12.74 2.33
C ARG A 11 -4.77 13.60 1.14
N LYS A 12 -5.61 14.60 1.36
CA LYS A 12 -5.89 15.63 0.36
C LYS A 12 -4.85 16.74 0.48
N SER A 13 -4.19 17.06 -0.63
CA SER A 13 -3.28 18.18 -0.75
C SER A 13 -4.03 19.49 -0.58
N ARG A 14 -3.55 20.37 0.32
CA ARG A 14 -4.12 21.71 0.48
C ARG A 14 -3.80 22.63 -0.70
N ASN A 15 -2.65 22.44 -1.35
CA ASN A 15 -2.19 23.31 -2.44
C ASN A 15 -2.83 22.95 -3.78
N THR A 16 -3.07 21.67 -4.04
CA THR A 16 -3.55 21.18 -5.35
C THR A 16 -4.97 20.62 -5.30
N GLY A 17 -5.53 20.41 -4.12
CA GLY A 17 -6.83 19.75 -3.94
C GLY A 17 -6.82 18.24 -4.27
N LYS A 18 -5.68 17.68 -4.70
CA LYS A 18 -5.56 16.28 -5.14
C LYS A 18 -5.33 15.32 -3.99
N TRP A 19 -5.72 14.06 -4.17
CA TRP A 19 -5.49 12.97 -3.25
C TRP A 19 -4.09 12.39 -3.40
N ILE A 20 -3.40 12.19 -2.28
CA ILE A 20 -2.01 11.76 -2.22
C ILE A 20 -1.94 10.54 -1.29
N PRO A 21 -1.51 9.36 -1.77
CA PRO A 21 -1.15 8.26 -0.89
C PRO A 21 0.08 8.64 -0.07
N PHE A 22 0.03 8.40 1.24
CA PHE A 22 1.09 8.80 2.15
C PHE A 22 1.31 7.82 3.30
N GLY A 23 2.52 7.85 3.85
CA GLY A 23 2.90 7.08 5.02
C GLY A 23 3.30 5.64 4.72
N PHE A 24 3.29 4.85 5.78
CA PHE A 24 3.61 3.41 5.76
C PHE A 24 2.32 2.61 5.87
N VAL A 25 2.27 1.50 5.13
CA VAL A 25 1.27 0.45 5.32
C VAL A 25 1.96 -0.78 5.84
N THR A 26 1.51 -1.31 6.97
CA THR A 26 1.97 -2.62 7.41
C THR A 26 1.21 -3.69 6.62
N ILE A 27 1.95 -4.52 5.90
CA ILE A 27 1.46 -5.82 5.44
C ILE A 27 1.61 -6.78 6.62
N HIS A 28 0.49 -7.36 7.04
CA HIS A 28 0.46 -8.43 8.05
C HIS A 28 0.32 -9.77 7.36
N ASP A 29 1.32 -10.64 7.50
CA ASP A 29 1.16 -12.07 7.21
C ASP A 29 0.69 -12.81 8.46
N GLY A 30 -0.56 -13.29 8.45
CA GLY A 30 -1.18 -13.99 9.57
C GLY A 30 -0.59 -15.37 9.88
N GLU A 31 0.20 -15.96 8.97
CA GLU A 31 0.80 -17.29 9.16
C GLU A 31 2.20 -17.18 9.78
N ASN A 32 2.97 -16.16 9.40
CA ASN A 32 4.34 -15.94 9.87
C ASN A 32 4.51 -14.79 10.89
N ASN A 33 3.41 -14.16 11.34
CA ASN A 33 3.41 -12.96 12.20
C ASN A 33 4.39 -11.87 11.71
N LEU A 34 4.42 -11.67 10.40
CA LEU A 34 5.46 -10.87 9.76
C LEU A 34 4.89 -9.55 9.29
N ASP A 35 5.41 -8.47 9.90
CA ASP A 35 5.00 -7.10 9.62
C ASP A 35 6.01 -6.42 8.69
N LYS A 36 5.60 -6.13 7.45
CA LYS A 36 6.43 -5.38 6.49
C LYS A 36 5.79 -4.08 6.09
N ALA A 37 6.51 -2.99 6.33
CA ALA A 37 6.11 -1.67 5.89
C ALA A 37 6.24 -1.53 4.37
N VAL A 38 5.17 -1.08 3.72
CA VAL A 38 5.13 -0.62 2.33
C VAL A 38 5.09 0.89 2.34
N TYR A 39 6.02 1.48 1.61
CA TYR A 39 6.10 2.93 1.49
C TYR A 39 5.23 3.43 0.34
N ALA A 40 4.34 4.38 0.60
CA ALA A 40 3.61 5.07 -0.46
C ALA A 40 4.57 6.00 -1.23
N PRO A 41 4.71 5.87 -2.56
CA PRO A 41 5.64 6.67 -3.35
C PRO A 41 5.32 8.16 -3.26
N LYS A 42 6.36 8.96 -2.99
CA LYS A 42 6.25 10.42 -2.91
C LYS A 42 5.91 11.01 -4.27
N GLY A 43 5.18 12.13 -4.26
CA GLY A 43 4.95 12.96 -5.45
C GLY A 43 3.80 12.53 -6.36
N ILE A 44 3.21 11.35 -6.15
CA ILE A 44 2.04 10.93 -6.92
C ILE A 44 0.78 11.58 -6.35
N GLN A 45 -0.02 12.17 -7.24
CA GLN A 45 -1.27 12.85 -6.88
C GLN A 45 -2.38 12.43 -7.84
N PHE A 46 -3.59 12.29 -7.32
CA PHE A 46 -4.76 11.86 -8.07
C PHE A 46 -5.90 12.85 -7.91
N ASP A 47 -6.63 13.13 -8.99
CA ASP A 47 -7.77 14.05 -8.94
C ASP A 47 -8.96 13.45 -8.17
N ASN A 48 -9.11 12.12 -8.21
CA ASN A 48 -10.16 11.37 -7.51
C ASN A 48 -9.55 10.47 -6.40
N ARG A 49 -10.25 10.41 -5.26
CA ARG A 49 -9.95 9.50 -4.13
C ARG A 49 -9.95 8.04 -4.57
N GLU A 50 -10.95 7.62 -5.34
CA GLU A 50 -11.09 6.23 -5.79
C GLU A 50 -9.87 5.77 -6.60
N ARG A 51 -9.35 6.64 -7.49
CA ARG A 51 -8.11 6.36 -8.24
C ARG A 51 -6.91 6.22 -7.32
N ALA A 52 -6.83 7.01 -6.25
CA ALA A 52 -5.76 6.89 -5.27
C ALA A 52 -5.89 5.59 -4.45
N GLU A 53 -7.11 5.14 -4.14
CA GLU A 53 -7.39 3.87 -3.46
C GLU A 53 -7.01 2.68 -4.37
N GLN A 54 -7.46 2.65 -5.62
CA GLN A 54 -7.10 1.61 -6.58
C GLN A 54 -5.58 1.52 -6.82
N TYR A 55 -4.90 2.66 -6.95
CA TYR A 55 -3.44 2.70 -7.06
C TYR A 55 -2.76 2.10 -5.83
N SER A 56 -3.26 2.48 -4.65
CA SER A 56 -2.77 2.03 -3.36
C SER A 56 -2.90 0.52 -3.18
N GLU A 57 -4.05 -0.05 -3.56
CA GLU A 57 -4.29 -1.49 -3.54
C GLU A 57 -3.33 -2.23 -4.48
N ARG A 58 -3.18 -1.76 -5.73
CA ARG A 58 -2.24 -2.35 -6.69
C ARG A 58 -0.80 -2.33 -6.19
N MET A 59 -0.40 -1.26 -5.52
CA MET A 59 0.93 -1.16 -4.91
C MET A 59 1.13 -2.20 -3.80
N ILE A 60 0.15 -2.37 -2.91
CA ILE A 60 0.19 -3.40 -1.85
C ILE A 60 0.27 -4.80 -2.49
N GLN A 61 -0.59 -5.09 -3.46
CA GLN A 61 -0.59 -6.38 -4.17
C GLN A 61 0.76 -6.66 -4.84
N LYS A 62 1.38 -5.67 -5.49
CA LYS A 62 2.70 -5.81 -6.10
C LYS A 62 3.78 -6.13 -5.06
N ARG A 63 3.69 -5.51 -3.87
CA ARG A 63 4.62 -5.79 -2.78
C ARG A 63 4.42 -7.18 -2.18
N ILE A 64 3.18 -7.62 -2.00
CA ILE A 64 2.86 -8.99 -1.57
C ILE A 64 3.44 -10.00 -2.57
N ALA A 65 3.24 -9.78 -3.87
CA ALA A 65 3.78 -10.64 -4.92
C ALA A 65 5.32 -10.66 -4.96
N GLU A 66 5.99 -9.57 -4.58
CA GLU A 66 7.45 -9.55 -4.40
C GLU A 66 7.88 -10.35 -3.16
N LEU A 67 7.19 -10.19 -2.03
CA LEU A 67 7.49 -10.92 -0.80
C LEU A 67 7.30 -12.43 -0.97
N LYS A 68 6.25 -12.86 -1.69
CA LYS A 68 6.04 -14.26 -2.09
C LYS A 68 7.17 -14.80 -2.96
N ARG A 69 7.57 -14.04 -3.99
CA ARG A 69 8.71 -14.42 -4.86
C ARG A 69 10.04 -14.55 -4.11
N ARG A 70 10.21 -13.83 -3.00
CA ARG A 70 11.41 -13.89 -2.16
C ARG A 70 11.33 -14.95 -1.06
N GLY A 71 10.22 -15.70 -0.97
CA GLY A 71 9.99 -16.71 0.07
C GLY A 71 9.86 -16.13 1.49
N ILE A 72 9.52 -14.84 1.61
CA ILE A 72 9.37 -14.17 2.91
C ILE A 72 7.94 -14.35 3.46
N VAL A 73 6.97 -14.49 2.57
CA VAL A 73 5.53 -14.66 2.85
C VAL A 73 5.05 -15.80 1.94
N GLU A 74 4.26 -16.74 2.44
CA GLU A 74 3.75 -17.88 1.64
C GLU A 74 2.42 -17.57 0.94
#